data_AF-A0A6J8F1Q9-F1
#
_entry.id   AF-A0A6J8F1Q9-F1
#
_cell.length_a   1.000
_cell.length_b   1.000
_cell.length_c   1.000
_cell.angle_alpha   90.00
_cell.angle_beta   90.00
_cell.angle_gamma   90.00
#
_symmetry.space_group_name_H-M   'P 1'
#
loop_
_entity.id
_entity.type
_entity.pdbx_description
1 polymer ?
#
loop_
_entity_poly.entity_id
_entity_poly.type
_entity_poly.pdbx_seq_one_letter_code
_entity_poly.pdbx_strand_id
1 'polypeptide(L)'
;MKYENKKLREDVDAVEQYGRRSLIRISGVPEPNDERNTTEVVRKIISDIDPEFKGVDILRSHRVGKLSNPDDNSVPKHRQIIVRLSEPGVKFRILKCRKNLKETANFKSVYINEDLTMLRNNILYHCRKLLKKNKIKQLWTTNGKLCMLDKQDQFYDVTTTTRFVQAVDKVDPSYNTPDGW
;
A
#
# COMPACT_ATOMS: atom_id res chain seq x y z
N MET A 1 -25.48 -11.29 -15.78
CA MET A 1 -24.32 -10.64 -16.43
C MET A 1 -23.65 -9.54 -15.59
N LYS A 2 -24.32 -8.46 -15.15
CA LYS A 2 -23.66 -7.39 -14.35
C LYS A 2 -23.22 -7.84 -12.94
N TYR A 3 -24.08 -8.57 -12.22
CA TYR A 3 -23.77 -9.10 -10.88
C TYR A 3 -22.61 -10.11 -10.90
N GLU A 4 -22.66 -11.05 -11.84
CA GLU A 4 -21.64 -12.08 -12.01
C GLU A 4 -20.27 -11.50 -12.36
N ASN A 5 -20.21 -10.50 -13.24
CA ASN A 5 -18.98 -9.76 -13.51
C ASN A 5 -18.43 -9.03 -12.27
N LYS A 6 -19.31 -8.50 -11.41
CA LYS A 6 -18.89 -7.86 -10.15
C LYS A 6 -18.27 -8.89 -9.21
N LYS A 7 -18.94 -10.03 -9.02
CA LYS A 7 -18.46 -11.13 -8.18
C LYS A 7 -17.12 -11.68 -8.68
N LEU A 8 -16.99 -11.93 -9.98
CA LEU A 8 -15.74 -12.39 -10.59
C LEU A 8 -14.58 -11.41 -10.36
N ARG A 9 -14.83 -10.10 -10.43
CA ARG A 9 -13.80 -9.08 -10.12
C ARG A 9 -13.37 -9.11 -8.65
N GLU A 10 -14.31 -9.30 -7.73
CA GLU A 10 -14.01 -9.43 -6.29
C GLU A 10 -13.21 -10.72 -6.00
N ASP A 11 -13.55 -11.84 -6.67
CA ASP A 11 -12.83 -13.11 -6.52
C ASP A 11 -11.40 -13.03 -7.09
N VAL A 12 -11.23 -12.40 -8.26
CA VAL A 12 -9.91 -12.15 -8.85
C VAL A 12 -9.06 -11.26 -7.94
N ASP A 13 -9.63 -10.18 -7.40
CA ASP A 13 -8.94 -9.32 -6.41
C ASP A 13 -8.50 -10.12 -5.18
N ALA A 14 -9.36 -11.00 -4.66
CA ALA A 14 -9.04 -11.80 -3.49
C ALA A 14 -7.85 -12.75 -3.73
N VAL A 15 -7.84 -13.44 -4.88
CA VAL A 15 -6.74 -14.32 -5.29
C VAL A 15 -5.45 -13.53 -5.52
N GLU A 16 -5.55 -12.38 -6.21
CA GLU A 16 -4.40 -11.53 -6.48
C GLU A 16 -3.80 -10.98 -5.17
N GLN A 17 -4.64 -10.50 -4.25
CA GLN A 17 -4.18 -10.01 -2.96
C GLN A 17 -3.56 -11.12 -2.10
N TYR A 18 -4.08 -12.35 -2.21
CA TYR A 18 -3.47 -13.51 -1.55
C TYR A 18 -2.04 -13.76 -2.07
N GLY A 19 -1.81 -13.66 -3.38
CA GLY A 19 -0.47 -13.72 -3.98
C GLY A 19 0.48 -12.61 -3.48
N ARG A 20 -0.07 -11.45 -3.11
CA ARG A 20 0.64 -10.29 -2.56
C ARG A 20 0.89 -10.35 -1.04
N ARG A 21 0.52 -11.45 -0.37
CA ARG A 21 0.58 -11.55 1.11
C ARG A 21 1.97 -11.34 1.71
N SER A 22 3.04 -11.78 1.04
CA SER A 22 4.43 -11.56 1.46
C SER A 22 5.11 -10.41 0.71
N LEU A 23 4.35 -9.51 0.07
CA LEU A 23 4.89 -8.37 -0.65
C LEU A 23 4.78 -7.08 0.16
N ILE A 24 5.82 -6.27 0.07
CA ILE A 24 5.82 -4.87 0.47
C ILE A 24 6.13 -3.98 -0.73
N ARG A 25 5.70 -2.73 -0.62
CA ARG A 25 5.97 -1.68 -1.59
C ARG A 25 6.71 -0.54 -0.91
N ILE A 26 7.87 -0.20 -1.46
CA ILE A 26 8.74 0.86 -0.96
C ILE A 26 8.72 2.02 -1.96
N SER A 27 8.53 3.24 -1.46
CA SER A 27 8.51 4.48 -2.25
C SER A 27 9.47 5.50 -1.69
N GLY A 28 9.92 6.45 -2.53
CA GLY A 28 10.82 7.52 -2.12
C GLY A 28 12.30 7.13 -2.06
N VAL A 29 12.65 5.95 -2.59
CA VAL A 29 14.03 5.50 -2.72
C VAL A 29 14.64 6.12 -3.97
N PRO A 30 15.72 6.93 -3.86
CA PRO A 30 16.41 7.48 -5.01
C PRO A 30 16.74 6.41 -6.05
N GLU A 31 16.64 6.77 -7.33
CA GLU A 31 16.83 5.87 -8.45
C GLU A 31 18.01 6.37 -9.29
N PRO A 32 19.24 5.92 -8.99
CA PRO A 32 20.41 6.32 -9.74
C PRO A 32 20.45 5.63 -11.11
N ASN A 33 21.04 6.30 -12.10
CA ASN A 33 21.08 5.82 -13.50
C ASN A 33 21.81 4.47 -13.66
N ASP A 34 22.72 4.15 -12.74
CA ASP A 34 23.53 2.94 -12.71
C ASP A 34 22.99 1.88 -11.73
N GLU A 35 21.73 1.99 -11.28
CA GLU A 35 21.12 1.01 -10.37
C GLU A 35 21.13 -0.40 -10.98
N ARG A 36 22.06 -1.25 -10.51
CA ARG A 36 22.18 -2.64 -10.96
C ARG A 36 21.25 -3.59 -10.19
N ASN A 37 21.04 -3.33 -8.90
CA ASN A 37 20.33 -4.23 -8.01
C ASN A 37 19.57 -3.48 -6.90
N THR A 38 18.25 -3.64 -6.88
CA THR A 38 17.40 -3.07 -5.82
C THR A 38 17.54 -3.78 -4.47
N THR A 39 18.07 -4.99 -4.44
CA THR A 39 18.14 -5.82 -3.22
C THR A 39 19.04 -5.20 -2.15
N GLU A 40 20.16 -4.59 -2.56
CA GLU A 40 21.13 -4.00 -1.64
C GLU A 40 20.58 -2.76 -0.95
N VAL A 41 19.95 -1.86 -1.73
CA VAL A 41 19.30 -0.66 -1.17
C VAL A 41 18.13 -1.04 -0.26
N VAL A 42 17.32 -2.03 -0.65
CA VAL A 42 16.22 -2.55 0.20
C VAL A 42 16.78 -3.15 1.49
N ARG A 43 17.86 -3.93 1.41
CA ARG A 43 18.50 -4.53 2.59
C ARG A 43 18.99 -3.47 3.56
N LYS A 44 19.65 -2.43 3.05
CA LYS A 44 20.13 -1.30 3.86
C LYS A 44 18.97 -0.60 4.56
N ILE A 45 17.90 -0.26 3.82
CA ILE A 45 16.72 0.42 4.38
C ILE A 45 16.08 -0.39 5.50
N ILE A 46 15.91 -1.70 5.31
CA ILE A 46 15.20 -2.54 6.28
C ILE A 46 16.09 -2.85 7.50
N SER A 47 17.37 -3.12 7.30
CA SER A 47 18.30 -3.43 8.41
C SER A 47 18.46 -2.27 9.38
N ASP A 48 18.36 -1.02 8.88
CA ASP A 48 18.44 0.18 9.72
C ASP A 48 17.20 0.37 10.63
N ILE A 49 16.08 -0.30 10.34
CA ILE A 49 14.82 -0.17 11.12
C ILE A 49 14.42 -1.44 11.86
N ASP A 50 14.85 -2.61 11.38
CA ASP A 50 14.52 -3.93 11.94
C ASP A 50 15.82 -4.70 12.24
N PRO A 51 16.28 -4.71 13.51
CA PRO A 51 17.51 -5.40 13.90
C PRO A 51 17.47 -6.92 13.70
N GLU A 52 16.28 -7.52 13.63
CA GLU A 52 16.11 -8.96 13.41
C GLU A 52 16.11 -9.33 11.92
N PHE A 53 16.17 -8.35 11.02
CA PHE A 53 16.12 -8.58 9.58
C PHE A 53 17.35 -9.32 9.08
N LYS A 54 17.13 -10.39 8.31
CA LYS A 54 18.21 -11.20 7.73
C LYS A 54 18.23 -11.03 6.23
N GLY A 55 19.43 -11.10 5.64
CA GLY A 55 19.57 -10.99 4.18
C GLY A 55 18.76 -12.03 3.39
N VAL A 56 18.50 -13.20 3.98
CA VAL A 56 17.69 -14.30 3.42
C VAL A 56 16.18 -13.99 3.39
N ASP A 57 15.74 -12.94 4.06
CA ASP A 57 14.33 -12.55 4.11
C ASP A 57 13.83 -11.93 2.79
N ILE A 58 14.74 -11.47 1.91
CA ILE A 58 14.39 -10.95 0.59
C ILE A 58 14.52 -12.08 -0.44
N LEU A 59 13.42 -12.48 -1.07
CA LEU A 59 13.44 -13.43 -2.18
C LEU A 59 13.69 -12.73 -3.52
N ARG A 60 13.07 -11.56 -3.73
CA ARG A 60 13.20 -10.77 -4.97
C ARG A 60 12.79 -9.32 -4.73
N SER A 61 13.46 -8.38 -5.38
CA SER A 61 13.02 -6.99 -5.46
C SER A 61 13.22 -6.42 -6.87
N HIS A 62 12.36 -5.49 -7.27
CA HIS A 62 12.48 -4.78 -8.55
C HIS A 62 11.69 -3.47 -8.54
N ARG A 63 12.14 -2.50 -9.35
CA ARG A 63 11.40 -1.25 -9.62
C ARG A 63 10.13 -1.55 -10.42
N VAL A 64 9.07 -0.80 -10.18
CA VAL A 64 7.82 -0.87 -10.92
C VAL A 64 7.30 0.50 -11.32
N GLY A 65 6.67 0.56 -12.49
CA GLY A 65 6.18 1.78 -13.11
C GLY A 65 7.10 2.28 -14.23
N LYS A 66 6.66 3.35 -14.89
CA LYS A 66 7.41 4.04 -15.93
C LYS A 66 8.47 4.92 -15.30
N LEU A 67 9.62 5.05 -15.97
CA LEU A 67 10.59 6.08 -15.63
C LEU A 67 9.95 7.45 -15.83
N SER A 68 10.31 8.41 -14.98
CA SER A 68 9.96 9.80 -15.23
C SER A 68 10.61 10.25 -16.53
N ASN A 69 9.84 10.95 -17.37
CA ASN A 69 10.38 11.48 -18.61
C ASN A 69 11.30 12.66 -18.26
N PRO A 70 12.54 12.72 -18.78
CA PRO A 70 13.45 13.83 -18.48
C PRO A 70 12.90 15.20 -18.90
N ASP A 71 12.05 15.22 -19.93
CA ASP A 71 11.45 16.43 -20.50
C ASP A 71 10.22 16.94 -19.73
N ASP A 72 9.77 16.20 -18.72
CA ASP A 72 8.69 16.66 -17.86
C ASP A 72 9.27 17.62 -16.82
N ASN A 73 8.80 18.87 -16.77
CA ASN A 73 9.21 19.89 -15.78
C ASN A 73 8.83 19.52 -14.33
N SER A 74 8.33 18.31 -14.11
CA SER A 74 8.02 17.77 -12.79
C SER A 74 9.28 17.20 -12.12
N VAL A 75 9.34 17.28 -10.79
CA VAL A 75 10.43 16.68 -10.01
C VAL A 75 10.51 15.18 -10.34
N PRO A 76 11.69 14.65 -10.74
CA PRO A 76 11.85 13.25 -11.10
C PRO A 76 11.29 12.33 -10.02
N LYS A 77 10.28 11.53 -10.38
CA LYS A 77 9.60 10.64 -9.45
C LYS A 77 10.27 9.29 -9.47
N HIS A 78 11.00 8.98 -8.40
CA HIS A 78 11.61 7.66 -8.25
C HIS A 78 10.55 6.54 -8.30
N ARG A 79 10.80 5.52 -9.13
CA ARG A 79 9.91 4.37 -9.23
C ARG A 79 9.84 3.62 -7.90
N GLN A 80 8.67 3.06 -7.61
CA GLN A 80 8.50 2.26 -6.39
C GLN A 80 9.21 0.92 -6.54
N ILE A 81 9.62 0.32 -5.44
CA ILE A 81 10.19 -1.03 -5.41
C ILE A 81 9.14 -1.98 -4.84
N ILE A 82 8.83 -3.07 -5.55
CA ILE A 82 8.13 -4.22 -4.98
C ILE A 82 9.19 -5.17 -4.43
N VAL A 83 8.99 -5.62 -3.20
CA VAL A 83 9.86 -6.61 -2.54
C VAL A 83 9.00 -7.80 -2.14
N ARG A 84 9.40 -9.00 -2.60
CA ARG A 84 8.84 -10.26 -2.11
C ARG A 84 9.72 -10.78 -0.98
N LEU A 85 9.08 -10.98 0.16
CA LEU A 85 9.69 -11.50 1.37
C LEU A 85 9.52 -13.03 1.44
N SER A 86 10.38 -13.66 2.22
CA SER A 86 10.38 -15.11 2.51
C SER A 86 9.01 -15.56 3.05
N GLU A 87 8.44 -14.79 3.97
CA GLU A 87 7.18 -15.12 4.62
C GLU A 87 6.34 -13.88 5.00
N PRO A 88 5.02 -14.03 5.20
CA PRO A 88 4.16 -12.94 5.67
C PRO A 88 4.53 -12.40 7.06
N GLY A 89 5.14 -13.21 7.93
CA GLY A 89 5.56 -12.78 9.27
C GLY A 89 6.59 -11.64 9.22
N VAL A 90 7.60 -11.79 8.36
CA VAL A 90 8.61 -10.75 8.11
C VAL A 90 7.97 -9.45 7.62
N LYS A 91 6.96 -9.53 6.74
CA LYS A 91 6.20 -8.35 6.29
C LYS A 91 5.63 -7.57 7.47
N PHE A 92 4.95 -8.24 8.39
CA PHE A 92 4.31 -7.57 9.53
C PHE A 92 5.34 -6.94 10.47
N ARG A 93 6.47 -7.61 10.72
CA ARG A 93 7.57 -7.07 11.52
C ARG A 93 8.12 -5.79 10.90
N ILE A 94 8.46 -5.81 9.60
CA ILE A 94 8.94 -4.63 8.87
C ILE A 94 7.92 -3.48 8.94
N LEU A 95 6.63 -3.76 8.71
CA LEU A 95 5.57 -2.74 8.77
C LEU A 95 5.35 -2.16 10.16
N LYS A 96 5.68 -2.89 11.23
CA LYS A 96 5.68 -2.39 12.61
C LYS A 96 6.87 -1.47 12.86
N CYS A 97 8.04 -1.81 12.32
CA CYS A 97 9.29 -1.05 12.48
C CYS A 97 9.38 0.19 11.58
N ARG A 98 8.61 0.27 10.48
CA ARG A 98 8.69 1.38 9.49
C ARG A 98 8.55 2.80 10.06
N LYS A 99 7.94 2.95 11.24
CA LYS A 99 7.85 4.27 11.91
C LYS A 99 9.23 4.87 12.19
N ASN A 100 10.25 4.02 12.39
CA ASN A 100 11.63 4.40 12.66
C ASN A 100 12.31 5.03 11.43
N LEU A 101 11.77 4.85 10.21
CA LEU A 101 12.33 5.47 8.99
C LEU A 101 12.40 7.01 9.08
N LYS A 102 11.47 7.63 9.82
CA LYS A 102 11.46 9.07 10.02
C LYS A 102 12.57 9.56 10.94
N GLU A 103 13.08 8.68 11.79
CA GLU A 103 14.17 8.94 12.73
C GLU A 103 15.54 8.75 12.03
N THR A 104 15.60 7.89 11.01
CA THR A 104 16.80 7.67 10.19
C THR A 104 17.02 8.82 9.19
N ALA A 105 18.09 9.61 9.37
CA ALA A 105 18.38 10.79 8.54
C ALA A 105 18.36 10.53 7.02
N ASN A 106 18.89 9.38 6.59
CA ASN A 106 19.00 9.01 5.17
C ASN A 106 17.69 8.54 4.53
N PHE A 107 16.66 8.22 5.33
CA PHE A 107 15.44 7.56 4.85
C PHE A 107 14.14 8.31 5.20
N LYS A 108 14.23 9.60 5.56
CA LYS A 108 13.07 10.42 5.92
C LYS A 108 11.99 10.51 4.82
N SER A 109 12.40 10.43 3.56
CA SER A 109 11.50 10.44 2.39
C SER A 109 11.04 9.04 1.95
N VAL A 110 11.52 7.98 2.61
CA VAL A 110 11.21 6.59 2.28
C VAL A 110 9.96 6.14 3.05
N TYR A 111 9.06 5.45 2.35
CA TYR A 111 7.87 4.87 2.93
C TYR A 111 7.75 3.40 2.57
N ILE A 112 7.43 2.56 3.54
CA ILE A 112 7.15 1.13 3.36
C ILE A 112 5.67 0.87 3.63
N ASN A 113 4.98 0.24 2.67
CA ASN A 113 3.56 -0.09 2.76
C ASN A 113 3.30 -1.55 2.35
N GLU A 114 2.12 -2.07 2.67
CA GLU A 114 1.62 -3.30 2.05
C GLU A 114 1.51 -3.12 0.54
N ASP A 115 1.82 -4.17 -0.22
CA ASP A 115 1.50 -4.20 -1.64
C ASP A 115 0.03 -4.62 -1.83
N LEU A 116 -0.81 -3.63 -2.10
CA LEU A 116 -2.24 -3.83 -2.35
C LEU A 116 -2.52 -3.95 -3.85
N THR A 117 -3.56 -4.70 -4.20
CA THR A 117 -4.14 -4.71 -5.55
C THR A 117 -4.56 -3.30 -5.97
N MET A 118 -4.78 -3.11 -7.27
CA MET A 118 -5.23 -1.82 -7.80
C MET A 118 -6.57 -1.39 -7.20
N LEU A 119 -7.53 -2.32 -7.08
CA LEU A 119 -8.85 -2.06 -6.49
C LEU A 119 -8.71 -1.54 -5.05
N ARG A 120 -7.99 -2.28 -4.20
CA ARG A 120 -7.81 -1.93 -2.79
C ARG A 120 -7.02 -0.64 -2.61
N ASN A 121 -6.00 -0.40 -3.44
CA ASN A 121 -5.30 0.89 -3.44
C ASN A 121 -6.23 2.06 -3.79
N ASN A 122 -7.15 1.85 -4.74
CA ASN A 122 -8.12 2.87 -5.12
C ASN A 122 -9.11 3.15 -3.98
N ILE A 123 -9.68 2.11 -3.37
CA ILE A 123 -10.55 2.27 -2.20
C ILE A 123 -9.81 3.01 -1.07
N LEU A 124 -8.57 2.60 -0.78
CA LEU A 124 -7.74 3.24 0.25
C LEU A 124 -7.49 4.73 -0.04
N TYR A 125 -7.31 5.10 -1.31
CA TYR A 125 -7.19 6.50 -1.73
C TYR A 125 -8.47 7.30 -1.43
N HIS A 126 -9.65 6.75 -1.70
CA HIS A 126 -10.92 7.36 -1.37
C HIS A 126 -11.15 7.47 0.15
N CYS A 127 -10.83 6.43 0.92
CA CYS A 127 -10.86 6.48 2.38
C CYS A 127 -9.92 7.55 2.95
N ARG A 128 -8.72 7.72 2.38
CA ARG A 128 -7.79 8.79 2.80
C ARG A 128 -8.37 10.19 2.57
N LYS A 129 -9.17 10.39 1.51
CA LYS A 129 -9.89 11.67 1.31
C LYS A 129 -10.90 11.91 2.43
N LEU A 130 -11.65 10.88 2.84
CA LEU A 130 -12.59 10.97 3.96
C LEU A 130 -11.87 11.30 5.27
N LEU A 131 -10.72 10.65 5.53
CA LEU A 131 -9.89 10.93 6.70
C LEU A 131 -9.40 12.39 6.69
N LYS A 132 -8.88 12.86 5.55
CA LYS A 132 -8.41 14.25 5.38
C LYS A 132 -9.54 15.27 5.56
N LYS A 133 -10.76 14.96 5.12
CA LYS A 133 -11.97 15.77 5.32
C LYS A 133 -12.58 15.62 6.71
N ASN A 134 -11.90 14.92 7.64
CA ASN A 134 -12.36 14.67 9.00
C ASN A 134 -13.73 13.94 9.08
N LYS A 135 -14.11 13.18 8.05
CA LYS A 135 -15.36 12.41 8.01
C LYS A 135 -15.27 11.09 8.77
N ILE A 136 -14.07 10.52 8.87
CA ILE A 136 -13.79 9.27 9.61
C ILE A 136 -12.76 9.52 10.71
N LYS A 137 -12.71 8.63 11.71
CA LYS A 137 -11.78 8.72 12.85
C LYS A 137 -10.45 8.06 12.52
N GLN A 138 -10.46 6.84 11.99
CA GLN A 138 -9.25 6.08 11.69
C GLN A 138 -9.37 5.27 10.41
N LEU A 139 -8.22 4.98 9.82
CA LEU A 139 -8.07 4.18 8.60
C LEU A 139 -6.75 3.42 8.68
N TRP A 140 -6.79 2.10 8.47
CA TRP A 140 -5.58 1.28 8.44
C TRP A 140 -5.74 0.08 7.51
N THR A 141 -4.60 -0.53 7.21
CA THR A 141 -4.51 -1.77 6.42
C THR A 141 -3.91 -2.86 7.28
N THR A 142 -4.42 -4.08 7.13
CA THR A 142 -3.77 -5.25 7.73
C THR A 142 -4.02 -6.49 6.88
N ASN A 143 -2.94 -7.16 6.48
CA ASN A 143 -2.98 -8.40 5.70
C ASN A 143 -3.83 -8.25 4.42
N GLY A 144 -3.66 -7.12 3.72
CA GLY A 144 -4.44 -6.77 2.55
C GLY A 144 -5.88 -6.29 2.82
N LYS A 145 -6.41 -6.39 4.05
CA LYS A 145 -7.74 -5.86 4.38
C LYS A 145 -7.68 -4.35 4.63
N LEU A 146 -8.78 -3.67 4.30
CA LEU A 146 -8.97 -2.24 4.52
C LEU A 146 -9.98 -2.03 5.66
N CYS A 147 -9.55 -1.34 6.71
CA CYS A 147 -10.31 -1.15 7.93
C CYS A 147 -10.50 0.34 8.23
N MET A 148 -11.68 0.70 8.69
CA MET A 148 -12.08 2.07 8.96
C MET A 148 -12.87 2.15 10.27
N LEU A 149 -12.65 3.22 11.04
CA LEU A 149 -13.52 3.61 12.16
C LEU A 149 -14.15 4.96 11.85
N ASP A 150 -15.47 5.06 12.02
CA ASP A 150 -16.17 6.34 11.95
C ASP A 150 -16.01 7.16 13.24
N LYS A 151 -16.68 8.32 13.30
CA LYS A 151 -16.61 9.22 14.45
C LYS A 151 -17.35 8.70 15.68
N GLN A 152 -18.20 7.69 15.52
CA GLN A 152 -18.97 7.01 16.55
C GLN A 152 -18.32 5.67 16.96
N ASP A 153 -17.05 5.47 16.59
CA ASP A 153 -16.29 4.26 16.87
C ASP A 153 -16.89 2.97 16.26
N GLN A 154 -17.73 3.10 15.23
CA GLN A 154 -18.22 1.95 14.48
C GLN A 154 -17.16 1.48 13.48
N PHE A 155 -16.93 0.17 13.47
CA PHE A 155 -15.95 -0.49 12.63
C PHE A 155 -16.55 -0.89 11.27
N TYR A 156 -15.79 -0.65 10.20
CA TYR A 156 -16.12 -1.07 8.84
C TYR A 156 -14.93 -1.77 8.19
N ASP A 157 -15.17 -2.96 7.65
CA ASP A 157 -14.29 -3.58 6.64
C ASP A 157 -14.71 -3.04 5.28
N VAL A 158 -13.85 -2.25 4.63
CA VAL A 158 -14.10 -1.60 3.34
C VAL A 158 -13.25 -2.23 2.23
N THR A 159 -12.91 -3.51 2.36
CA THR A 159 -12.00 -4.20 1.44
C THR A 159 -12.56 -4.35 0.02
N THR A 160 -13.88 -4.47 -0.10
CA THR A 160 -14.57 -4.57 -1.40
C THR A 160 -15.32 -3.29 -1.71
N THR A 161 -15.59 -3.06 -2.99
CA THR A 161 -16.35 -1.91 -3.44
C THR A 161 -17.73 -1.83 -2.79
N THR A 162 -18.43 -2.97 -2.72
CA THR A 162 -19.76 -3.06 -2.10
C THR A 162 -19.72 -2.60 -0.63
N ARG A 163 -18.73 -3.07 0.14
CA ARG A 163 -18.61 -2.69 1.55
C ARG A 163 -18.16 -1.24 1.73
N PHE A 164 -17.30 -0.73 0.85
CA PHE A 164 -16.92 0.67 0.84
C PHE A 164 -18.14 1.58 0.62
N VAL A 165 -18.96 1.32 -0.40
CA VAL A 165 -20.18 2.11 -0.68
C VAL A 165 -21.11 2.10 0.53
N GLN A 166 -21.42 0.92 1.08
CA GLN A 166 -22.28 0.78 2.27
C GLN A 166 -21.76 1.54 3.49
N ALA A 167 -20.45 1.61 3.68
CA ALA A 167 -19.84 2.34 4.79
C ALA A 167 -19.88 3.86 4.53
N VAL A 168 -19.63 4.30 3.30
CA VAL A 168 -19.63 5.71 2.92
C VAL A 168 -21.04 6.30 2.98
N ASP A 169 -22.08 5.58 2.55
CA ASP A 169 -23.47 6.03 2.63
C ASP A 169 -23.89 6.38 4.07
N LYS A 170 -23.28 5.74 5.07
CA LYS A 170 -23.53 6.02 6.50
C LYS A 170 -22.69 7.17 7.03
N VAL A 171 -21.45 7.29 6.58
CA VAL A 171 -20.44 8.21 7.13
C VAL A 171 -20.47 9.58 6.45
N ASP A 172 -20.68 9.61 5.14
CA ASP A 172 -20.75 10.83 4.35
C ASP A 172 -21.71 10.60 3.16
N PRO A 173 -23.04 10.66 3.37
CA PRO A 173 -24.03 10.43 2.31
C PRO A 173 -23.88 11.36 1.09
N SER A 174 -23.19 12.49 1.26
CA SER A 174 -22.88 13.45 0.19
C SER A 174 -21.69 13.04 -0.69
N TYR A 175 -21.01 11.95 -0.35
CA TYR A 175 -19.82 11.52 -1.05
C TYR A 175 -20.16 10.88 -2.39
N ASN A 176 -19.71 11.51 -3.48
CA ASN A 176 -19.85 10.94 -4.80
C ASN A 176 -18.85 9.78 -4.98
N THR A 177 -19.37 8.55 -4.95
CA THR A 177 -18.58 7.35 -5.26
C THR A 177 -18.27 7.31 -6.76
N PRO A 178 -17.11 6.79 -7.19
CA PRO A 178 -16.79 6.73 -8.61
C PRO A 178 -17.80 5.87 -9.38
N ASP A 179 -18.08 6.26 -10.63
CA ASP A 179 -18.97 5.49 -11.50
C ASP A 179 -18.49 4.04 -11.66
N GLY A 180 -19.42 3.08 -11.54
CA GLY A 180 -19.17 1.66 -11.70
C GLY A 180 -18.73 0.91 -10.45
N TRP A 181 -18.92 1.50 -9.26
CA TRP A 181 -18.64 0.89 -7.96
C TRP A 181 -19.86 0.19 -7.34
#